data_AF-A0A1S8ZZY5-F1
#
_entry.id   AF-A0A1S8ZZY5-F1
#
_cell.length_a   1.000
_cell.length_b   1.000
_cell.length_c   1.000
_cell.angle_alpha   90.00
_cell.angle_beta   90.00
_cell.angle_gamma   90.00
#
_symmetry.space_group_name_H-M   'P 1'
#
loop_
_entity.id
_entity.type
_entity.pdbx_description
1 polymer ?
#
loop_
_entity_poly.entity_id
_entity_poly.type
_entity_poly.pdbx_seq_one_letter_code
_entity_poly.pdbx_strand_id
1 'polypeptide(L)' 'MEIRFQTKEESNKQQQEDFLKLSKVERFYSFLRLSERISRFPVKNKVDKNKDNFIIVIKSK' A
#
# COMPACT_ATOMS: atom_id res chain seq x y z
N MET A 1 15.96 1.01 6.47
CA MET A 1 15.17 2.00 7.23
C MET A 1 16.17 2.84 8.00
N GLU A 2 16.18 4.16 7.77
CA GLU A 2 16.99 5.10 8.54
C GLU A 2 16.11 5.70 9.63
N ILE A 3 16.59 5.70 10.88
CA ILE A 3 15.90 6.39 11.98
C ILE A 3 16.42 7.82 12.02
N ARG A 4 15.53 8.80 11.84
CA ARG A 4 15.84 10.23 11.90
C ARG A 4 15.06 10.86 13.05
N PHE A 5 15.72 11.73 13.81
CA PHE A 5 15.08 12.53 14.85
C PHE A 5 14.61 13.84 14.20
N GLN A 6 13.33 13.87 13.82
CA GLN A 6 12.69 15.01 13.18
C GLN A 6 11.31 15.24 13.78
N THR A 7 10.81 16.47 13.69
CA THR A 7 9.45 16.81 14.10
C THR A 7 8.42 16.26 13.09
N LYS A 8 7.16 16.18 13.51
CA LYS A 8 6.06 15.78 12.62
C LYS A 8 5.91 16.74 11.43
N GLU A 9 6.13 18.03 11.66
CA GLU A 9 6.01 19.07 10.63
C GLU A 9 7.09 18.90 9.56
N GLU A 10 8.35 18.71 9.98
CA GLU A 10 9.47 18.43 9.07
C GLU A 10 9.25 17.15 8.26
N SER A 11 8.79 16.08 8.93
CA SER A 11 8.47 14.81 8.27
C SER A 11 7.38 14.98 7.21
N ASN A 12 6.31 15.71 7.53
CA ASN A 12 5.20 15.92 6.60
C ASN A 12 5.64 16.77 5.40
N LYS A 13 6.43 17.82 5.64
CA LYS A 13 6.98 18.67 4.58
C LYS A 13 7.87 17.87 3.63
N GLN A 14 8.76 17.04 4.16
CA GLN A 14 9.64 16.19 3.35
C GLN A 14 8.83 15.21 2.49
N GLN A 15 7.82 14.54 3.07
CA GLN A 15 6.96 13.61 2.32
C GLN A 15 6.17 14.32 1.21
N GLN A 16 5.70 15.53 1.47
CA GLN A 16 5.00 16.34 0.47
C GLN A 16 5.93 16.74 -0.67
N GLU A 17 7.14 17.22 -0.37
CA GLU A 17 8.13 17.58 -1.38
C GLU A 17 8.51 16.37 -2.24
N ASP A 18 8.75 15.22 -1.61
CA ASP A 18 9.10 13.99 -2.33
C ASP A 18 7.95 13.47 -3.19
N PHE A 19 6.70 13.60 -2.73
CA PHE A 19 5.53 13.30 -3.56
C PHE A 19 5.40 14.25 -4.76
N LEU A 20 5.68 15.53 -4.57
CA LEU A 20 5.59 16.53 -5.64
C LEU A 20 6.68 16.37 -6.70
N LYS A 21 7.87 15.87 -6.34
CA LYS A 21 8.95 15.52 -7.27
C LYS A 21 8.58 14.39 -8.23
N LEU A 22 7.68 13.50 -7.85
CA LEU A 22 7.22 12.42 -8.71
C LEU A 22 6.35 12.95 -9.86
N SER A 23 6.51 12.36 -11.05
CA SER A 23 5.59 12.55 -12.16
C SER A 23 4.19 12.02 -11.82
N LYS A 24 3.17 12.47 -12.58
CA LYS A 24 1.78 12.04 -12.36
C LYS A 24 1.62 10.52 -12.37
N VAL A 25 2.32 9.85 -13.29
CA VAL A 25 2.29 8.39 -13.44
C VAL A 25 2.95 7.71 -12.25
N GLU A 26 4.09 8.21 -11.79
CA GLU A 26 4.80 7.66 -10.62
C GLU A 26 4.00 7.82 -9.33
N ARG A 27 3.28 8.94 -9.15
CA ARG A 27 2.38 9.13 -8.00
C ARG A 27 1.32 8.03 -7.94
N PHE A 28 0.72 7.71 -9.08
CA PHE A 28 -0.28 6.63 -9.18
C PHE A 28 0.32 5.27 -8.81
N TYR A 29 1.46 4.90 -9.41
CA TYR A 29 2.11 3.63 -9.07
C TYR A 29 2.63 3.55 -7.64
N SER A 30 3.07 4.67 -7.06
CA SER A 30 3.46 4.74 -5.65
C SER A 30 2.27 4.50 -4.72
N PHE A 31 1.10 5.03 -5.06
CA PHE A 31 -0.15 4.73 -4.35
C PHE A 31 -0.50 3.23 -4.46
N LEU A 32 -0.50 2.65 -5.67
CA LEU A 32 -0.81 1.22 -5.84
C LEU A 32 0.13 0.31 -5.05
N ARG A 33 1.43 0.60 -5.06
CA ARG A 33 2.44 -0.15 -4.30
C ARG A 33 2.20 -0.03 -2.79
N LEU A 34 1.80 1.15 -2.30
CA LEU A 34 1.44 1.34 -0.91
C LEU A 34 0.20 0.50 -0.54
N SER A 35 -0.86 0.57 -1.34
CA SER A 35 -2.08 -0.23 -1.13
C SER A 35 -1.79 -1.73 -1.12
N GLU A 36 -0.95 -2.21 -2.03
CA GLU A 36 -0.52 -3.60 -2.05
C GLU A 36 0.19 -4.00 -0.75
N ARG A 37 1.15 -3.20 -0.28
CA ARG A 37 1.87 -3.48 0.97
C ARG A 37 0.94 -3.51 2.17
N ILE A 38 0.02 -2.54 2.27
CA ILE A 38 -0.99 -2.49 3.34
C ILE A 38 -1.87 -3.74 3.30
N SER A 39 -2.25 -4.22 2.11
CA SER A 39 -3.08 -5.43 1.97
C SER A 39 -2.41 -6.71 2.51
N ARG A 40 -1.07 -6.71 2.60
CA ARG A 40 -0.28 -7.84 3.12
C ARG A 40 -0.11 -7.79 4.64
N PHE A 41 -0.50 -6.70 5.30
CA PHE A 41 -0.35 -6.58 6.75
C PHE A 41 -1.25 -7.59 7.49
N PRO A 42 -0.78 -8.14 8.62
CA PRO A 42 -1.61 -9.01 9.44
C PRO A 42 -2.76 -8.20 10.06
N VAL A 43 -3.98 -8.47 9.63
CA VAL A 43 -5.20 -7.91 10.23
C VAL A 43 -5.94 -8.99 11.00
N LYS A 44 -6.47 -8.64 12.19
CA LYS A 44 -7.18 -9.60 13.07
C LYS A 44 -8.41 -10.21 12.39
N ASN A 45 -9.16 -9.40 11.63
CA ASN A 45 -10.37 -9.80 10.94
C ASN A 45 -10.12 -9.74 9.42
N LYS A 46 -9.41 -10.71 8.87
CA LYS A 46 -9.32 -10.83 7.41
C LYS A 46 -10.72 -11.14 6.87
N VAL A 47 -11.28 -10.21 6.10
CA VAL A 47 -12.52 -10.44 5.36
C VAL A 47 -12.22 -11.51 4.33
N ASP A 48 -12.91 -12.65 4.42
CA ASP A 48 -12.86 -13.67 3.39
C ASP A 48 -13.49 -13.11 2.13
N LYS A 49 -12.64 -12.76 1.15
CA LYS A 49 -13.07 -12.18 -0.12
C LYS A 49 -13.95 -13.13 -0.92
N ASN A 50 -13.92 -14.44 -0.61
CA ASN A 50 -14.62 -15.47 -1.36
C ASN A 50 -15.86 -16.01 -0.65
N LYS A 51 -16.22 -15.48 0.52
CA LYS A 51 -17.33 -15.99 1.34
C LYS A 51 -18.64 -16.16 0.56
N ASP A 52 -18.93 -15.20 -0.31
CA ASP A 52 -20.18 -15.15 -1.09
C ASP A 52 -19.95 -15.24 -2.62
N ASN A 53 -18.71 -15.52 -3.05
CA ASN A 53 -18.37 -15.58 -4.47
C ASN A 53 -18.49 -17.01 -5.01
N PHE A 54 -18.88 -17.14 -6.28
CA PHE A 54 -18.79 -18.40 -7.00
C PHE A 54 -17.31 -18.69 -7.36
N ILE A 55 -16.72 -19.70 -6.73
CA ILE A 55 -15.31 -20.07 -6.92
C ILE A 55 -15.20 -21.13 -8.03
N ILE A 56 -14.51 -20.79 -9.12
CA ILE A 56 -14.16 -21.77 -10.16
C ILE A 56 -12.84 -22.44 -9.76
N VAL A 57 -12.89 -23.72 -9.39
CA VAL A 57 -11.72 -24.52 -9.04
C VAL A 57 -11.27 -25.33 -10.26
N ILE A 58 -10.13 -24.96 -10.85
CA ILE A 58 -9.50 -25.72 -11.93
C ILE A 58 -8.54 -26.72 -11.28
N LYS A 59 -8.87 -28.02 -11.32
CA LYS A 59 -7.98 -29.09 -10.85
C LYS A 59 -6.91 -29.37 -11.89
N SER A 60 -5.63 -29.32 -11.51
CA SER A 60 -4.56 -29.88 -12.33
C SER A 60 -4.70 -31.41 -12.38
N LYS A 61 -4.43 -31.98 -13.55
CA LYS A 61 -4.41 -33.43 -13.79
C LYS A 61 -3.13 -34.05 -13.24
#